data_AF-A0A5R2NBV9-F1
#
_entry.id   AF-A0A5R2NBV9-F1
#
_cell.length_a   1.000
_cell.length_b   1.000
_cell.length_c   1.000
_cell.angle_alpha   90.00
_cell.angle_beta   90.00
_cell.angle_gamma   90.00
#
_symmetry.space_group_name_H-M   'P 1'
#
loop_
_entity.id
_entity.type
_entity.pdbx_description
1 polymer ?
#
loop_
_entity_poly.entity_id
_entity_poly.type
_entity_poly.pdbx_seq_one_letter_code
_entity_poly.pdbx_strand_id
1 'polypeptide(L)' 'VSGEYSMIKAAGANGWIDGEKAMLESLLAFKRAGCDGILTYFAPEVAVMLKG' A
#
# COMPACT_ATOMS: atom_id res chain seq x y z
N VAL A 1 -5.92 -5.16 -5.39
CA VAL A 1 -6.22 -6.60 -5.59
C VAL A 1 -5.05 -7.48 -5.16
N SER A 2 -5.21 -8.82 -5.09
CA SER A 2 -4.15 -9.74 -4.59
C SER A 2 -2.83 -9.62 -5.34
N GLY A 3 -2.87 -9.48 -6.67
CA GLY A 3 -1.67 -9.29 -7.49
C GLY A 3 -0.91 -7.99 -7.17
N GLU A 4 -1.61 -6.86 -7.01
CA GLU A 4 -0.99 -5.57 -6.65
C GLU A 4 -0.32 -5.63 -5.28
N TYR A 5 -1.00 -6.25 -4.30
CA TYR A 5 -0.44 -6.46 -2.97
C TYR A 5 0.84 -7.33 -3.03
N SER A 6 0.76 -8.48 -3.69
CA SER A 6 1.89 -9.41 -3.82
C SER A 6 3.07 -8.78 -4.56
N MET A 7 2.81 -7.94 -5.57
CA MET A 7 3.85 -7.25 -6.32
C MET A 7 4.64 -6.26 -5.45
N ILE A 8 3.96 -5.39 -4.70
CA ILE A 8 4.62 -4.43 -3.82
C ILE A 8 5.37 -5.15 -2.69
N LYS A 9 4.75 -6.17 -2.06
CA LYS A 9 5.41 -6.96 -1.02
C LYS A 9 6.65 -7.69 -1.54
N ALA A 10 6.57 -8.30 -2.72
CA ALA A 10 7.71 -8.98 -3.32
C ALA A 10 8.84 -8.00 -3.70
N ALA A 11 8.52 -6.86 -4.32
CA ALA A 11 9.51 -5.86 -4.69
C ALA A 11 10.20 -5.26 -3.45
N GLY A 12 9.45 -4.99 -2.37
CA GLY A 12 10.00 -4.55 -1.09
C GLY A 12 10.87 -5.62 -0.43
N ALA A 13 10.43 -6.88 -0.40
CA ALA A 13 11.19 -7.99 0.17
C ALA A 13 12.51 -8.27 -0.57
N ASN A 14 12.55 -8.04 -1.90
CA ASN A 14 13.76 -8.16 -2.70
C ASN A 14 14.63 -6.87 -2.69
N GLY A 15 14.23 -5.84 -1.96
CA GLY A 15 14.97 -4.57 -1.88
C GLY A 15 14.99 -3.77 -3.18
N TRP A 16 14.10 -4.05 -4.13
CA TRP A 16 14.02 -3.33 -5.40
C TRP A 16 13.42 -1.94 -5.23
N ILE A 17 12.54 -1.79 -4.24
CA ILE A 17 11.89 -0.54 -3.86
C ILE A 17 11.77 -0.45 -2.34
N ASP A 18 11.54 0.78 -1.86
CA ASP A 18 11.05 0.99 -0.49
C ASP A 18 9.58 0.55 -0.43
N GLY A 19 9.34 -0.65 0.10
CA GLY A 19 8.02 -1.28 0.09
C GLY A 19 6.96 -0.51 0.88
N GLU A 20 7.34 0.07 2.03
CA GLU A 20 6.41 0.87 2.84
C GLU A 20 6.03 2.16 2.13
N LYS A 21 7.01 2.88 1.55
CA LYS A 21 6.71 4.10 0.78
C LYS A 21 5.87 3.80 -0.46
N ALA A 22 6.20 2.75 -1.21
CA ALA A 22 5.45 2.36 -2.41
C ALA A 22 4.01 1.95 -2.09
N MET A 23 3.80 1.24 -0.97
CA MET A 23 2.46 0.93 -0.46
C MET A 23 1.68 2.21 -0.15
N LEU A 24 2.24 3.13 0.64
CA LEU A 24 1.56 4.38 1.01
C LEU A 24 1.28 5.26 -0.20
N GLU A 25 2.23 5.38 -1.12
CA GLU A 25 2.07 6.14 -2.36
C GLU A 25 0.94 5.57 -3.23
N SER A 26 0.82 4.24 -3.32
CA SER A 26 -0.27 3.59 -4.05
C SER A 26 -1.64 3.93 -3.45
N LEU A 27 -1.76 3.92 -2.12
CA LEU A 27 -3.02 4.27 -1.44
C LEU A 27 -3.36 5.75 -1.59
N LEU A 28 -2.37 6.63 -1.50
CA LEU A 28 -2.54 8.06 -1.77
C LEU A 28 -2.96 8.32 -3.22
N ALA A 29 -2.41 7.56 -4.18
CA ALA A 29 -2.79 7.66 -5.58
C ALA A 29 -4.27 7.29 -5.81
N PHE A 30 -4.79 6.24 -5.16
CA PHE A 30 -6.21 5.91 -5.21
C PHE A 30 -7.08 7.02 -4.61
N LYS A 31 -6.70 7.58 -3.46
CA LYS A 31 -7.45 8.71 -2.88
C LYS A 31 -7.44 9.92 -3.82
N ARG A 32 -6.30 10.24 -4.44
CA ARG A 32 -6.16 11.31 -5.43
C ARG A 32 -7.01 11.07 -6.68
N ALA A 33 -7.19 9.82 -7.09
CA ALA A 33 -8.07 9.44 -8.20
C ALA A 33 -9.57 9.60 -7.88
N GLY A 34 -9.93 9.97 -6.65
CA GLY A 34 -11.30 10.23 -6.23
C GLY A 34 -11.96 9.09 -5.46
N CYS A 35 -11.21 8.07 -5.02
CA CYS A 35 -11.78 7.00 -4.21
C CYS A 35 -12.19 7.51 -2.81
N ASP A 36 -13.44 7.25 -2.43
CA ASP A 36 -13.93 7.53 -1.07
C ASP A 36 -13.53 6.45 -0.06
N GLY A 37 -13.31 5.23 -0.54
CA GLY A 37 -12.81 4.10 0.25
C GLY A 37 -11.92 3.18 -0.58
N ILE A 38 -10.99 2.49 0.09
CA ILE A 38 -10.04 1.56 -0.55
C ILE A 38 -10.08 0.23 0.21
N LEU A 39 -10.56 -0.82 -0.45
CA LEU A 39 -10.54 -2.18 0.10
C LEU A 39 -9.20 -2.84 -0.29
N THR A 40 -8.32 -3.05 0.70
CA THR A 40 -6.96 -3.52 0.45
C THR A 40 -6.43 -4.42 1.56
N TYR A 41 -5.57 -5.37 1.21
CA TYR A 41 -4.86 -6.22 2.17
C TYR A 41 -3.84 -5.44 3.02
N PHE A 42 -3.45 -4.23 2.58
CA PHE A 42 -2.60 -3.34 3.35
C PHE A 42 -3.32 -2.61 4.49
N ALA A 43 -4.65 -2.72 4.61
CA ALA A 43 -5.43 -1.94 5.56
C ALA A 43 -4.99 -2.12 7.02
N PRO A 44 -4.71 -3.35 7.52
CA PRO A 44 -4.24 -3.52 8.90
C PRO A 44 -2.87 -2.89 9.15
N GLU A 45 -1.94 -3.03 8.21
CA GLU A 45 -0.57 -2.49 8.30
C GLU A 45 -0.58 -0.96 8.35
N VAL A 46 -1.32 -0.35 7.42
CA VAL A 46 -1.45 1.11 7.34
C VAL A 46 -2.19 1.67 8.56
N ALA A 47 -3.19 0.96 9.09
CA ALA A 47 -3.88 1.37 10.30
C ALA A 47 -2.96 1.42 11.52
N VAL A 48 -1.98 0.51 11.62
CA VAL A 48 -0.95 0.56 12.66
C VAL A 48 -0.01 1.75 12.44
N MET A 49 0.45 1.99 11.20
CA MET A 49 1.35 3.11 10.89
C MET A 49 0.73 4.49 11.16
N LEU A 50 -0.59 4.63 10.97
CA LEU A 50 -1.32 5.88 11.19
C LEU A 50 -1.75 6.09 12.65
N LYS A 51 -1.70 5.05 13.49
CA LYS A 51 -1.85 5.19 14.93
C LYS A 51 -0.54 5.77 15.49
N GLY A 52 -0.44 7.09 15.50
CA GLY A 52 0.58 7.82 16.26
C GLY A 52 0.55 7.48 17.74
#